data_AF-E9SGH6-F1
#
_entry.id   AF-E9SGH6-F1
#
_cell.length_a   1.000
_cell.length_b   1.000
_cell.length_c   1.000
_cell.angle_alpha   90.00
_cell.angle_beta   90.00
_cell.angle_gamma   90.00
#
_symmetry.space_group_name_H-M   'P 1'
#
loop_
_entity.id
_entity.type
_entity.pdbx_description
1 polymer ?
#
loop_
_entity_poly.entity_id
_entity_poly.type
_entity_poly.pdbx_seq_one_letter_code
_entity_poly.pdbx_strand_id
1 'polypeptide(L)'
;MEYHEMGDIFVCKAGRILWRVGTKHEKSKTGFVSEKAMYRCESCEGCPYKQNCTKAKGNKTLAISHKFKELRAESLENITTEFGKQLRMNRSIQAEGVFGVLKQDHDFRRFLCRGKNNIKTEFLLLGLAYNIKKLFAKISENRLGISLFELKTA
;
A
#
# COMPACT_ATOMS: atom_id res chain seq x y z
N MET A 1 21.37 -3.62 -10.10
CA MET A 1 22.03 -2.36 -9.68
C MET A 1 22.08 -2.45 -8.18
N GLU A 2 23.27 -2.38 -7.64
CA GLU A 2 23.53 -2.65 -6.23
C GLU A 2 23.80 -1.33 -5.51
N TYR A 3 23.37 -1.25 -4.24
CA TYR A 3 23.59 -0.11 -3.37
C TYR A 3 24.61 -0.51 -2.31
N HIS A 4 25.67 0.27 -2.13
CA HIS A 4 26.64 0.05 -1.07
C HIS A 4 26.50 1.14 -0.02
N GLU A 5 26.04 0.75 1.17
CA GLU A 5 25.74 1.67 2.27
C GLU A 5 26.98 2.40 2.79
N MET A 6 28.11 1.70 2.95
CA MET A 6 29.34 2.29 3.49
C MET A 6 29.87 3.47 2.65
N GLY A 7 29.61 3.47 1.35
CA GLY A 7 30.06 4.52 0.43
C GLY A 7 28.97 5.49 -0.01
N ASP A 8 27.70 5.23 0.33
CA ASP A 8 26.53 5.92 -0.25
C ASP A 8 26.64 6.00 -1.80
N ILE A 9 26.86 4.84 -2.44
CA ILE A 9 27.04 4.73 -3.89
C ILE A 9 26.15 3.65 -4.52
N PHE A 10 25.86 3.83 -5.80
CA PHE A 10 25.24 2.80 -6.63
C PHE A 10 26.19 2.30 -7.71
N VAL A 11 26.20 0.99 -7.98
CA VAL A 11 26.96 0.39 -9.08
C VAL A 11 26.02 0.00 -10.20
N CYS A 12 26.24 0.59 -11.38
CA CYS A 12 25.42 0.30 -12.57
C CYS A 12 25.75 -1.08 -13.16
N LYS A 13 24.92 -1.55 -14.11
CA LYS A 13 25.14 -2.84 -14.80
C LYS A 13 26.48 -2.91 -15.54
N ALA A 14 27.03 -1.77 -15.96
CA ALA A 14 28.33 -1.68 -16.62
C ALA A 14 29.51 -1.57 -15.61
N GLY A 15 29.28 -1.79 -14.31
CA GLY A 15 30.30 -1.70 -13.26
C GLY A 15 30.69 -0.26 -12.86
N ARG A 16 30.13 0.78 -13.49
CA ARG A 16 30.44 2.18 -13.19
C ARG A 16 29.71 2.69 -11.94
N ILE A 17 30.37 3.54 -11.18
CA ILE A 17 29.88 4.12 -9.93
C ILE A 17 28.95 5.32 -10.20
N LEU A 18 27.91 5.43 -9.38
CA LEU A 18 27.04 6.59 -9.27
C LEU A 18 27.23 7.21 -7.90
N TRP A 19 27.82 8.40 -7.89
CA TRP A 19 28.08 9.19 -6.68
C TRP A 19 26.86 9.99 -6.29
N ARG A 20 26.68 10.19 -4.99
CA ARG A 20 25.70 11.15 -4.49
C ARG A 20 26.12 12.56 -4.89
N VAL A 21 25.23 13.25 -5.61
CA VAL A 21 25.44 14.62 -6.09
C VAL A 21 24.59 15.65 -5.34
N GLY A 22 23.67 15.20 -4.50
CA GLY A 22 22.88 16.08 -3.65
C GLY A 22 21.57 15.46 -3.20
N THR A 23 20.70 16.31 -2.69
CA THR A 23 19.35 15.95 -2.22
C THR A 23 18.33 16.87 -2.87
N LYS A 24 17.22 16.30 -3.34
CA LYS A 24 16.08 17.03 -3.86
C LYS A 24 14.90 16.90 -2.90
N HIS A 25 14.26 18.02 -2.61
CA HIS A 25 12.98 18.07 -1.91
C HIS A 25 11.85 18.22 -2.92
N GLU A 26 10.77 17.46 -2.75
CA GLU A 26 9.60 17.52 -3.62
C GLU A 26 8.33 17.55 -2.79
N LYS A 27 7.51 18.58 -3.00
CA LYS A 27 6.25 18.77 -2.29
C LYS A 27 5.10 18.21 -3.11
N SER A 28 4.32 17.33 -2.49
CA SER A 28 3.10 16.77 -3.07
C SER A 28 1.93 17.76 -3.04
N LYS A 29 0.86 17.45 -3.78
CA LYS A 29 -0.38 18.26 -3.80
C LYS A 29 -1.03 18.40 -2.41
N THR A 30 -0.85 17.41 -1.54
CA THR A 30 -1.38 17.40 -0.16
C THR A 30 -0.46 18.11 0.83
N GLY A 31 0.66 18.68 0.37
CA GLY A 31 1.61 19.43 1.19
C GLY A 31 2.74 18.60 1.79
N PHE A 32 2.71 17.27 1.68
CA PHE A 32 3.80 16.40 2.15
C PHE A 32 5.09 16.66 1.37
N VAL A 33 6.20 16.84 2.10
CA VAL A 33 7.53 17.07 1.53
C VAL A 33 8.32 15.77 1.58
N SER A 34 8.72 15.27 0.41
CA SER A 34 9.55 14.09 0.27
C SER A 34 11.00 14.46 -0.01
N GLU A 35 11.93 13.79 0.67
CA GLU A 35 13.36 13.89 0.43
C GLU A 35 13.83 12.75 -0.50
N LYS A 36 14.59 13.11 -1.54
CA LYS A 36 15.18 12.17 -2.50
C LYS A 36 16.67 12.47 -2.66
N ALA A 37 17.51 11.49 -2.32
CA ALA A 37 18.93 11.51 -2.63
C ALA A 37 19.14 11.35 -4.14
N MET A 38 19.98 12.22 -4.70
CA MET A 38 20.29 12.26 -6.13
C MET A 38 21.67 11.66 -6.36
N TYR A 39 21.76 10.68 -7.26
CA TYR A 39 22.99 10.01 -7.64
C TYR A 39 23.26 10.19 -9.12
N ARG A 40 24.51 10.44 -9.50
CA ARG A 40 24.90 10.62 -10.90
C ARG A 40 26.09 9.73 -11.23
N CYS A 41 26.02 9.09 -12.39
CA CYS A 41 27.13 8.31 -12.92
C CYS A 41 28.27 9.24 -13.32
N GLU A 42 29.52 8.82 -13.04
CA GLU A 42 30.73 9.56 -13.44
C GLU A 42 30.77 9.83 -14.94
N SER A 43 30.64 8.78 -15.75
CA SER A 43 30.52 8.90 -17.20
C SER A 43 29.69 7.75 -17.78
N CYS A 44 28.75 8.08 -18.65
CA CYS A 44 28.01 7.13 -19.48
C CYS A 44 28.53 7.09 -20.93
N GLU A 45 29.64 7.75 -21.22
CA GLU A 45 30.24 7.79 -22.56
C GLU A 45 30.73 6.40 -22.98
N GLY A 46 30.52 6.06 -24.25
CA GLY A 46 30.84 4.75 -24.81
C GLY A 46 30.15 3.55 -24.15
N CYS A 47 29.13 3.76 -23.30
CA CYS A 47 28.48 2.65 -22.59
C CYS A 47 27.55 1.87 -23.55
N PRO A 48 27.78 0.56 -23.79
CA PRO A 48 26.97 -0.23 -24.72
C PRO A 48 25.52 -0.36 -24.25
N TYR A 49 25.29 -0.21 -22.94
CA TYR A 49 23.96 -0.29 -22.34
C TYR A 49 23.21 1.05 -22.34
N LYS A 50 23.81 2.17 -22.78
CA LYS A 50 23.24 3.52 -22.59
C LYS A 50 21.81 3.64 -23.14
N GLN A 51 21.60 3.16 -24.38
CA GLN A 51 20.30 3.22 -25.05
C GLN A 51 19.17 2.54 -24.26
N ASN A 52 19.47 1.40 -23.62
CA ASN A 52 18.51 0.64 -22.81
C ASN A 52 18.49 1.04 -21.33
N CYS A 53 19.46 1.83 -20.86
CA CYS A 53 19.69 2.10 -19.43
C CYS A 53 19.17 3.46 -18.95
N THR A 54 19.17 4.49 -19.81
CA THR A 54 18.64 5.83 -19.50
C THR A 54 18.26 6.60 -20.76
N LYS A 55 17.22 7.44 -20.67
CA LYS A 55 16.83 8.38 -21.74
C LYS A 55 17.54 9.74 -21.63
N ALA A 56 18.37 9.95 -20.61
CA ALA A 56 19.10 11.19 -20.42
C ALA A 56 20.15 11.39 -21.53
N LYS A 57 20.25 12.61 -22.06
CA LYS A 57 21.28 12.97 -23.05
C LYS A 57 22.70 12.79 -22.47
N GLY A 58 22.89 13.22 -21.23
CA GLY A 58 24.15 13.10 -20.48
C GLY A 58 24.27 11.82 -19.65
N ASN A 59 24.86 11.94 -18.47
CA ASN A 59 25.05 10.83 -17.55
C ASN A 59 23.74 10.40 -16.88
N LYS A 60 23.66 9.09 -16.59
CA LYS A 60 22.55 8.53 -15.82
C LYS A 60 22.47 9.19 -14.46
N THR A 61 21.29 9.69 -14.13
CA THR A 61 20.97 10.25 -12.81
C THR A 61 19.82 9.44 -12.21
N LEU A 62 19.89 9.17 -10.91
CA LEU A 62 18.88 8.47 -10.13
C LEU A 62 18.43 9.35 -8.98
N ALA A 63 17.13 9.30 -8.67
CA ALA A 63 16.55 9.94 -7.51
C ALA A 63 15.94 8.84 -6.64
N ILE A 64 16.42 8.67 -5.42
CA ILE A 64 16.01 7.60 -4.52
C ILE A 64 15.59 8.21 -3.18
N SER A 65 14.41 7.83 -2.71
CA SER A 65 13.99 8.11 -1.34
C SER A 65 14.29 6.88 -0.49
N HIS A 66 15.31 6.98 0.38
CA HIS A 66 15.64 5.91 1.32
C HIS A 66 14.49 5.68 2.30
N LYS A 67 13.85 6.75 2.77
CA LYS A 67 12.69 6.65 3.64
C LYS A 67 11.53 5.85 3.01
N PHE A 68 11.29 6.05 1.71
CA PHE A 68 10.27 5.26 1.01
C PHE A 68 10.63 3.78 0.94
N LYS A 69 11.92 3.43 0.72
CA LYS A 69 12.37 2.04 0.71
C LYS A 69 12.18 1.37 2.08
N GLU A 70 12.57 2.06 3.15
CA GLU A 70 12.37 1.61 4.54
C GLU A 70 10.89 1.32 4.81
N LEU A 71 10.02 2.31 4.59
CA LEU A 71 8.58 2.16 4.83
C LEU A 71 7.95 1.07 3.95
N ARG A 72 8.46 0.88 2.73
CA ARG A 72 8.02 -0.21 1.85
C ARG A 72 8.45 -1.57 2.39
N ALA A 73 9.66 -1.69 2.93
CA ALA A 73 10.15 -2.93 3.53
C ALA A 73 9.35 -3.27 4.80
N GLU A 74 9.15 -2.29 5.69
CA GLU A 74 8.31 -2.42 6.89
C GLU A 74 6.87 -2.81 6.51
N SER A 75 6.29 -2.15 5.51
CA SER A 75 4.95 -2.50 5.03
C SER A 75 4.89 -3.91 4.46
N LEU A 76 5.94 -4.38 3.78
CA LEU A 76 6.00 -5.74 3.25
C LEU A 76 6.08 -6.76 4.40
N GLU A 77 6.96 -6.52 5.37
CA GLU A 77 7.11 -7.36 6.56
C GLU A 77 5.77 -7.50 7.28
N ASN A 78 5.13 -6.36 7.60
CA ASN A 78 3.84 -6.29 8.26
C ASN A 78 2.74 -7.12 7.59
N ILE A 79 2.77 -7.24 6.26
CA ILE A 79 1.76 -8.04 5.54
C ILE A 79 2.19 -9.50 5.35
N THR A 80 3.49 -9.80 5.33
CA THR A 80 4.01 -11.16 5.07
C THR A 80 4.05 -12.07 6.29
N THR A 81 4.08 -11.53 7.50
CA THR A 81 3.98 -12.34 8.73
C THR A 81 2.66 -13.13 8.74
N GLU A 82 2.61 -14.25 9.47
CA GLU A 82 1.38 -15.03 9.61
C GLU A 82 0.23 -14.21 10.21
N PHE A 83 0.53 -13.41 11.23
CA PHE A 83 -0.44 -12.47 11.79
C PHE A 83 -0.87 -11.42 10.76
N GLY A 84 0.06 -10.87 9.98
CA GLY A 84 -0.23 -9.94 8.88
C GLY A 84 -1.13 -10.54 7.79
N LYS A 85 -0.85 -11.78 7.38
CA LYS A 85 -1.69 -12.55 6.46
C LYS A 85 -3.09 -12.76 7.05
N GLN A 86 -3.18 -13.12 8.32
CA GLN A 86 -4.45 -13.30 9.03
C GLN A 86 -5.27 -12.01 9.03
N LEU A 87 -4.65 -10.87 9.37
CA LEU A 87 -5.31 -9.57 9.33
C LEU A 87 -5.80 -9.19 7.93
N ARG A 88 -5.00 -9.46 6.89
CA ARG A 88 -5.40 -9.19 5.48
C ARG A 88 -6.60 -10.03 5.06
N MET A 89 -6.59 -11.33 5.35
CA MET A 89 -7.73 -12.21 5.08
C MET A 89 -8.98 -11.72 5.84
N ASN A 90 -8.82 -11.39 7.13
CA ASN A 90 -9.91 -10.89 7.96
C ASN A 90 -10.48 -9.57 7.44
N ARG A 91 -9.64 -8.65 6.94
CA ARG A 91 -10.12 -7.42 6.32
C ARG A 91 -11.00 -7.69 5.11
N SER A 92 -10.65 -8.66 4.26
CA SER A 92 -11.51 -9.03 3.13
C SER A 92 -12.84 -9.62 3.61
N ILE A 93 -12.82 -10.54 4.58
CA ILE A 93 -14.04 -11.15 5.14
C ILE A 93 -14.94 -10.11 5.83
N GLN A 94 -14.35 -9.21 6.62
CA GLN A 94 -15.08 -8.32 7.51
C GLN A 94 -15.47 -7.00 6.83
N ALA A 95 -14.60 -6.38 6.03
CA ALA A 95 -14.91 -5.11 5.40
C ALA A 95 -15.61 -5.31 4.04
N GLU A 96 -15.02 -6.11 3.15
CA GLU A 96 -15.55 -6.31 1.80
C GLU A 96 -16.78 -7.22 1.82
N GLY A 97 -16.78 -8.25 2.67
CA GLY A 97 -17.91 -9.15 2.86
C GLY A 97 -19.20 -8.44 3.26
N VAL A 98 -19.14 -7.38 4.09
CA VAL A 98 -20.31 -6.57 4.46
C VAL A 98 -20.95 -5.97 3.21
N PHE A 99 -20.16 -5.34 2.34
CA PHE A 99 -20.70 -4.73 1.13
C PHE A 99 -21.26 -5.76 0.16
N GLY A 100 -20.67 -6.96 0.09
CA GLY A 100 -21.21 -8.08 -0.66
C GLY A 100 -22.62 -8.46 -0.19
N VAL A 101 -22.78 -8.70 1.11
CA VAL A 101 -24.08 -9.04 1.73
C VAL A 101 -25.09 -7.92 1.54
N LEU A 102 -24.73 -6.67 1.84
CA LEU A 102 -25.65 -5.53 1.70
C LEU A 102 -26.12 -5.38 0.25
N LYS A 103 -25.22 -5.48 -0.73
CA LYS A 103 -25.58 -5.26 -2.13
C LYS A 103 -26.29 -6.47 -2.74
N GLN A 104 -25.85 -7.70 -2.47
CA GLN A 104 -26.38 -8.88 -3.14
C GLN A 104 -27.47 -9.56 -2.32
N ASP A 105 -27.19 -9.92 -1.07
CA ASP A 105 -28.15 -10.67 -0.24
C ASP A 105 -29.31 -9.80 0.26
N HIS A 106 -29.08 -8.50 0.44
CA HIS A 106 -30.12 -7.54 0.83
C HIS A 106 -30.65 -6.72 -0.34
N ASP A 107 -30.15 -6.97 -1.56
CA ASP A 107 -30.49 -6.25 -2.80
C ASP A 107 -30.47 -4.71 -2.64
N PHE A 108 -29.57 -4.19 -1.79
CA PHE A 108 -29.48 -2.75 -1.57
C PHE A 108 -28.78 -2.08 -2.76
N ARG A 109 -29.58 -1.47 -3.65
CA ARG A 109 -29.09 -0.77 -4.86
C ARG A 109 -29.01 0.74 -4.70
N ARG A 110 -29.94 1.35 -3.97
CA ARG A 110 -30.07 2.79 -3.85
C ARG A 110 -30.70 3.17 -2.51
N PHE A 111 -30.34 4.35 -2.01
CA PHE A 111 -31.03 4.96 -0.88
C PHE A 111 -32.46 5.37 -1.28
N LEU A 112 -33.39 5.18 -0.35
CA LEU A 112 -34.78 5.62 -0.50
C LEU A 112 -34.92 7.12 -0.22
N CYS A 113 -34.13 7.64 0.72
CA CYS A 113 -34.17 9.05 1.09
C CYS A 113 -33.20 9.90 0.27
N ARG A 114 -33.47 11.22 0.25
CA ARG A 114 -32.59 12.23 -0.35
C ARG A 114 -32.08 13.20 0.72
N GLY A 115 -30.92 13.80 0.45
CA GLY A 115 -30.25 14.74 1.35
C GLY A 115 -29.31 14.03 2.33
N LYS A 116 -28.19 14.71 2.65
CA LYS A 116 -27.07 14.13 3.42
C LYS A 116 -27.50 13.55 4.76
N ASN A 117 -28.39 14.23 5.49
CA ASN A 117 -28.84 13.81 6.81
C ASN A 117 -29.70 12.53 6.73
N ASN A 118 -30.66 12.48 5.82
CA ASN A 118 -31.55 11.33 5.69
C ASN A 118 -30.81 10.10 5.17
N ILE A 119 -29.92 10.28 4.17
CA ILE A 119 -29.04 9.20 3.68
C ILE A 119 -28.16 8.66 4.80
N LYS A 120 -27.63 9.52 5.66
CA LYS A 120 -26.85 9.11 6.83
C LYS A 120 -27.70 8.26 7.78
N THR A 121 -28.93 8.67 8.08
CA THR A 121 -29.84 7.89 8.93
C THR A 121 -30.15 6.52 8.33
N GLU A 122 -30.47 6.44 7.04
CA GLU A 122 -30.75 5.19 6.35
C GLU A 122 -29.52 4.26 6.37
N PHE A 123 -28.32 4.80 6.14
CA PHE A 123 -27.08 4.05 6.21
C PHE A 123 -26.79 3.51 7.62
N LEU A 124 -27.06 4.31 8.66
CA LEU A 124 -26.90 3.88 10.06
C LEU A 124 -27.88 2.76 10.43
N LEU A 125 -29.14 2.86 9.98
CA LEU A 125 -30.14 1.82 10.20
C LEU A 125 -29.75 0.52 9.50
N LEU A 126 -29.26 0.60 8.26
CA LEU A 126 -28.76 -0.56 7.51
C LEU A 126 -27.59 -1.24 8.24
N GLY A 127 -26.63 -0.43 8.72
CA GLY A 127 -25.49 -0.92 9.51
C GLY A 127 -25.93 -1.56 10.83
N LEU A 128 -26.90 -0.97 11.54
CA LEU A 128 -27.45 -1.51 12.77
C LEU A 128 -28.12 -2.87 12.53
N ALA A 129 -28.99 -2.96 11.52
CA ALA A 129 -29.67 -4.21 11.17
C ALA A 129 -28.67 -5.32 10.82
N TYR A 130 -27.66 -5.01 10.00
CA TYR A 130 -26.58 -5.95 9.68
C TYR A 130 -25.82 -6.41 10.94
N ASN A 131 -25.46 -5.48 11.82
CA ASN A 131 -24.73 -5.78 13.06
C ASN A 131 -25.55 -6.66 14.01
N ILE A 132 -26.86 -6.41 14.15
CA ILE A 132 -27.76 -7.26 14.96
C ILE A 132 -27.81 -8.68 14.37
N LYS A 133 -27.99 -8.82 13.05
CA LYS A 133 -27.97 -10.14 12.38
C LYS A 133 -26.64 -10.85 12.60
N LYS A 134 -25.52 -10.14 12.48
CA LYS A 134 -24.16 -10.68 12.71
C LYS A 134 -23.97 -11.13 14.16
N LEU A 135 -24.46 -10.35 15.13
CA LEU A 135 -24.38 -10.66 16.54
C LEU A 135 -25.20 -11.92 16.87
N PHE A 136 -26.43 -12.01 16.37
CA PHE A 136 -27.28 -13.18 16.56
C PHE A 136 -26.64 -14.47 16.01
N ALA A 137 -26.06 -14.41 14.81
CA ALA A 137 -25.32 -15.53 14.24
C ALA A 137 -24.10 -15.92 15.11
N LYS A 138 -23.35 -14.94 15.63
CA LYS A 138 -22.23 -15.21 16.55
C LYS A 138 -22.67 -15.88 17.85
N ILE A 139 -23.80 -15.46 18.42
CA ILE A 139 -24.36 -16.08 19.63
C ILE A 139 -24.75 -17.54 19.33
N SER A 140 -25.47 -17.76 18.23
CA SER A 140 -25.96 -19.09 17.83
C SER A 140 -24.83 -20.09 17.57
N GLU A 141 -23.70 -19.62 17.03
CA GLU A 141 -22.52 -20.42 16.74
C GLU A 141 -21.51 -20.44 17.91
N ASN A 142 -21.85 -19.86 19.06
CA ASN A 142 -20.97 -19.73 20.24
C ASN A 142 -19.58 -19.10 19.94
N ARG A 143 -19.55 -18.08 19.06
CA ARG A 143 -18.35 -17.35 18.63
C ARG A 143 -18.25 -15.95 19.23
N LEU A 144 -18.83 -15.75 20.41
CA LEU A 144 -18.69 -14.49 21.16
C LEU A 144 -17.22 -14.28 21.56
N GLY A 145 -16.74 -13.03 21.52
CA GLY A 145 -15.35 -12.69 21.82
C GLY A 145 -14.35 -12.97 20.69
N ILE A 146 -14.71 -13.75 19.67
CA ILE A 146 -13.83 -14.03 18.52
C ILE A 146 -13.95 -12.88 17.50
N SER A 147 -12.84 -12.16 17.32
CA SER A 147 -12.74 -11.03 16.39
C SER A 147 -12.05 -11.38 15.07
N LEU A 148 -11.14 -12.36 15.07
CA LEU A 148 -10.39 -12.78 13.91
C LEU A 148 -10.69 -14.24 13.54
N PHE A 149 -10.89 -14.48 12.26
CA PHE A 149 -10.88 -15.81 11.67
C PHE A 149 -9.44 -16.30 11.53
N GLU A 150 -9.20 -17.57 11.79
CA GLU A 150 -7.91 -18.20 11.55
C GLU A 150 -7.64 -18.35 10.06
N LEU A 151 -6.35 -18.35 9.69
CA LEU A 151 -5.95 -18.62 8.32
C LEU A 151 -6.44 -20.02 7.94
N LYS A 152 -7.17 -20.11 6.82
CA LYS A 152 -7.49 -21.42 6.25
C LYS A 152 -6.19 -22.06 5.79
N THR A 153 -5.79 -23.14 6.44
CA THR A 153 -4.78 -24.05 5.90
C THR A 153 -5.30 -24.62 4.58
N ALA A 154 -4.47 -24.54 3.54
CA ALA A 154 -4.77 -25.13 2.24
C ALA A 154 -4.73 -26.66 2.31
#